data_AF-A0A8B6EUH7-F1
#
_entry.id   AF-A0A8B6EUH7-F1
#
_cell.length_a   1.000
_cell.length_b   1.000
_cell.length_c   1.000
_cell.angle_alpha   90.00
_cell.angle_beta   90.00
_cell.angle_gamma   90.00
#
_symmetry.space_group_name_H-M   'P 1'
#
loop_
_entity.id
_entity.type
_entity.pdbx_description
1 polymer ?
#
loop_
_entity_poly.entity_id
_entity_poly.type
_entity_poly.pdbx_seq_one_letter_code
_entity_poly.pdbx_strand_id
1 'polypeptide(L)'
;MAVLLLSVFVLLVSTLTVHCATFANAVQKGTVTSHYIHEASGLCASRQHPNMLYTHNDSGDTHRIYAIDGSNGQRKALIWIDGAHSTDWEDIACGPCAGGSGNCVYIADTGGNAGGDANTIYRIREPDYLNGDMHVSIDSTLQFSWDQHDCETVMVDPNGEVYVVSKVSAGHHAKFVHLPKKFETVLAQPILYGECEDSSIQANYNITLPGTAVLPPKQIDKYPCESCE
;
A
#
# COMPACT_ATOMS: atom_id res chain seq x y z
N MET A 1 72.12 0.30 8.83
CA MET A 1 71.17 0.06 7.72
C MET A 1 69.76 0.22 8.26
N ALA A 2 69.09 1.32 7.94
CA ALA A 2 67.68 1.53 8.30
C ALA A 2 66.84 1.27 7.03
N VAL A 3 65.95 0.29 7.10
CA VAL A 3 65.00 -0.04 6.03
C VAL A 3 63.68 0.67 6.36
N LEU A 4 63.34 1.68 5.57
CA LEU A 4 62.03 2.33 5.63
C LEU A 4 61.00 1.42 4.94
N LEU A 5 60.03 0.91 5.69
CA LEU A 5 58.84 0.25 5.15
C LEU A 5 57.77 1.32 4.90
N LEU A 6 57.55 1.67 3.63
CA LEU A 6 56.37 2.44 3.23
C LEU A 6 55.16 1.50 3.18
N SER A 7 54.24 1.65 4.13
CA SER A 7 52.93 1.01 4.09
C SER A 7 52.00 1.78 3.13
N VAL A 8 51.69 1.18 1.98
CA VAL A 8 50.69 1.70 1.04
C VAL A 8 49.30 1.29 1.55
N PHE A 9 48.54 2.26 2.07
CA PHE A 9 47.16 2.04 2.49
C PHE A 9 46.25 2.21 1.27
N VAL A 10 45.79 1.10 0.68
CA VAL A 10 44.85 1.13 -0.44
C VAL A 10 43.44 1.32 0.13
N LEU A 11 42.89 2.54 0.00
CA LEU A 11 41.48 2.80 0.27
C LEU A 11 40.62 2.17 -0.83
N LEU A 12 40.00 1.03 -0.52
CA LEU A 12 38.91 0.47 -1.32
C LEU A 12 37.67 1.35 -1.15
N VAL A 13 37.44 2.23 -2.12
CA VAL A 13 36.19 3.00 -2.23
C VAL A 13 35.14 2.08 -2.88
N SER A 14 34.33 1.41 -2.05
CA SER A 14 33.18 0.64 -2.53
C SER A 14 32.08 1.63 -2.94
N THR A 15 31.87 1.78 -4.24
CA THR A 15 30.72 2.53 -4.77
C THR A 15 29.46 1.67 -4.58
N LEU A 16 28.61 2.04 -3.62
CA LEU A 16 27.24 1.54 -3.53
C LEU A 16 26.46 2.04 -4.75
N THR A 17 26.23 1.15 -5.71
CA THR A 17 25.34 1.40 -6.84
C THR A 17 23.90 1.24 -6.36
N VAL A 18 23.20 2.37 -6.17
CA VAL A 18 21.75 2.37 -5.98
C VAL A 18 21.15 1.97 -7.32
N HIS A 19 20.84 0.70 -7.49
CA HIS A 19 20.05 0.25 -8.63
C HIS A 19 18.61 0.68 -8.36
N CYS A 20 18.11 1.62 -9.15
CA CYS A 20 16.67 1.82 -9.23
C CYS A 20 16.06 0.49 -9.68
N ALA A 21 14.99 0.04 -9.04
CA ALA A 21 14.32 -1.19 -9.44
C ALA A 21 13.78 -1.01 -10.86
N THR A 22 14.40 -1.68 -11.83
CA THR A 22 13.85 -1.75 -13.19
C THR A 22 12.80 -2.85 -13.19
N PHE A 23 11.54 -2.47 -13.38
CA PHE A 23 10.47 -3.44 -13.59
C PHE A 23 10.53 -3.97 -15.02
N ALA A 24 10.20 -5.25 -15.19
CA ALA A 24 9.99 -5.80 -16.53
C ALA A 24 8.70 -5.22 -17.13
N ASN A 25 8.53 -5.39 -18.45
CA ASN A 25 7.28 -5.04 -19.12
C ASN A 25 6.09 -5.74 -18.46
N ALA A 26 4.94 -5.07 -18.44
CA ALA A 26 3.70 -5.66 -17.96
C ALA A 26 3.38 -6.92 -18.78
N VAL A 27 2.95 -7.97 -18.08
CA VAL A 27 2.53 -9.23 -18.71
C VAL A 27 1.08 -9.47 -18.33
N GLN A 28 0.21 -9.62 -19.33
CA GLN A 28 -1.17 -10.02 -19.08
C GLN A 28 -1.18 -11.43 -18.46
N LYS A 29 -1.62 -11.52 -17.22
CA LYS A 29 -1.73 -12.79 -16.49
C LYS A 29 -3.08 -13.47 -16.70
N GLY A 30 -4.15 -12.71 -16.90
CA GLY A 30 -5.48 -13.27 -17.07
C GLY A 30 -6.54 -12.18 -17.22
N THR A 31 -7.80 -12.59 -17.19
CA THR A 31 -8.96 -11.70 -17.23
C THR A 31 -9.90 -12.09 -16.11
N VAL A 32 -10.27 -11.12 -15.27
CA VAL A 32 -11.30 -11.33 -14.25
C VAL A 32 -12.64 -11.45 -14.95
N THR A 33 -13.26 -12.63 -14.87
CA THR A 33 -14.53 -12.95 -15.58
C THR A 33 -15.70 -13.12 -14.62
N SER A 34 -15.47 -13.00 -13.31
CA SER A 34 -16.53 -13.11 -12.31
C SER A 34 -17.45 -11.90 -12.38
N HIS A 35 -18.73 -12.11 -12.69
CA HIS A 35 -19.74 -11.04 -12.74
C HIS A 35 -19.94 -10.32 -11.39
N TYR A 36 -19.50 -10.90 -10.28
CA TYR A 36 -19.48 -10.23 -8.98
C TYR A 36 -18.43 -9.13 -8.90
N ILE A 37 -17.35 -9.20 -9.69
CA ILE A 37 -16.24 -8.25 -9.67
C ILE A 37 -16.39 -7.36 -10.91
N HIS A 38 -16.92 -6.16 -10.73
CA HIS A 38 -17.30 -5.26 -11.82
C HIS A 38 -16.68 -3.86 -11.69
N GLU A 39 -16.08 -3.54 -10.55
CA GLU A 39 -15.46 -2.25 -10.25
C GLU A 39 -14.24 -2.46 -9.33
N ALA A 40 -13.36 -3.39 -9.72
CA ALA A 40 -12.17 -3.70 -8.92
C ALA A 40 -11.27 -2.47 -8.75
N SER A 41 -11.07 -2.02 -7.51
CA SER A 41 -10.28 -0.81 -7.22
C SER A 41 -8.91 -1.14 -6.60
N GLY A 42 -8.88 -1.94 -5.53
CA GLY A 42 -7.63 -2.40 -4.91
C GLY A 42 -7.19 -3.80 -5.33
N LEU A 43 -5.88 -4.10 -5.23
CA LEU A 43 -5.30 -5.42 -5.47
C LEU A 43 -4.06 -5.70 -4.60
N CYS A 44 -4.07 -6.76 -3.78
CA CYS A 44 -2.88 -7.19 -3.03
C CYS A 44 -2.57 -8.68 -3.19
N ALA A 45 -1.28 -9.01 -3.22
CA ALA A 45 -0.83 -10.39 -3.28
C ALA A 45 -0.90 -11.05 -1.91
N SER A 46 -1.58 -12.20 -1.83
CA SER A 46 -1.63 -13.00 -0.62
C SER A 46 -0.22 -13.39 -0.16
N ARG A 47 0.00 -13.32 1.15
CA ARG A 47 1.26 -13.73 1.78
C ARG A 47 1.20 -15.18 2.27
N GLN A 48 -0.02 -15.74 2.39
CA GLN A 48 -0.24 -17.12 2.84
C GLN A 48 -0.51 -18.09 1.68
N HIS A 49 -1.13 -17.63 0.60
CA HIS A 49 -1.58 -18.45 -0.53
C HIS A 49 -0.80 -18.11 -1.79
N PRO A 50 0.13 -18.98 -2.24
CA PRO A 50 0.90 -18.72 -3.45
C PRO A 50 0.02 -18.43 -4.66
N ASN A 51 0.40 -17.42 -5.43
CA ASN A 51 -0.28 -16.99 -6.66
C ASN A 51 -1.72 -16.48 -6.45
N MET A 52 -2.21 -16.27 -5.22
CA MET A 52 -3.51 -15.62 -4.98
C MET A 52 -3.37 -14.12 -4.80
N LEU A 53 -4.38 -13.40 -5.31
CA LEU A 53 -4.55 -11.97 -5.12
C LEU A 53 -5.90 -11.72 -4.45
N TYR A 54 -5.99 -10.71 -3.58
CA TYR A 54 -7.24 -10.20 -3.05
C TYR A 54 -7.61 -8.89 -3.73
N THR A 55 -8.89 -8.68 -3.99
CA THR A 55 -9.46 -7.45 -4.55
C THR A 55 -10.85 -7.22 -3.95
N HIS A 56 -11.40 -6.02 -4.12
CA HIS A 56 -12.78 -5.66 -3.79
C HIS A 56 -13.33 -4.77 -4.89
N ASN A 57 -14.65 -4.66 -4.99
CA ASN A 57 -15.23 -3.56 -5.74
C ASN A 57 -15.23 -2.30 -4.86
N ASP A 58 -15.26 -1.15 -5.50
CA ASP A 58 -15.44 0.14 -4.85
C ASP A 58 -16.96 0.47 -4.70
N SER A 59 -17.37 1.67 -5.10
CA SER A 59 -18.71 2.23 -4.94
C SER A 59 -19.86 1.25 -5.23
N GLY A 60 -20.82 1.18 -4.29
CA GLY A 60 -22.08 0.46 -4.47
C GLY A 60 -22.04 -1.05 -4.24
N ASP A 61 -20.88 -1.62 -3.85
CA ASP A 61 -20.82 -2.98 -3.33
C ASP A 61 -21.04 -3.03 -1.80
N THR A 62 -20.79 -4.19 -1.22
CA THR A 62 -20.99 -4.48 0.20
C THR A 62 -19.70 -5.02 0.84
N HIS A 63 -19.75 -5.35 2.13
CA HIS A 63 -18.64 -5.73 2.98
C HIS A 63 -18.01 -7.09 2.63
N ARG A 64 -17.46 -7.22 1.42
CA ARG A 64 -16.86 -8.45 0.90
C ARG A 64 -15.64 -8.16 0.05
N ILE A 65 -14.69 -9.09 0.10
CA ILE A 65 -13.53 -9.13 -0.80
C ILE A 65 -13.56 -10.43 -1.62
N TYR A 66 -12.71 -10.49 -2.64
CA TYR A 66 -12.59 -11.64 -3.52
C TYR A 66 -11.15 -12.11 -3.54
N ALA A 67 -10.94 -13.42 -3.45
CA ALA A 67 -9.66 -14.02 -3.78
C ALA A 67 -9.69 -14.51 -5.23
N ILE A 68 -8.72 -14.10 -6.02
CA ILE A 68 -8.58 -14.48 -7.44
C ILE A 68 -7.23 -15.16 -7.69
N ASP A 69 -7.22 -16.05 -8.66
CA ASP A 69 -6.00 -16.70 -9.13
C ASP A 69 -5.17 -15.74 -9.99
N GLY A 70 -4.00 -15.36 -9.51
CA GLY A 70 -3.08 -14.43 -10.17
C GLY A 70 -2.50 -14.94 -11.50
N SER A 71 -2.76 -16.19 -11.88
CA SER A 71 -2.33 -16.75 -13.17
C SER A 71 -3.40 -16.73 -14.26
N ASN A 72 -4.66 -16.43 -13.92
CA ASN A 72 -5.76 -16.45 -14.89
C ASN A 72 -6.95 -15.54 -14.56
N GLY A 73 -7.01 -14.91 -13.37
CA GLY A 73 -8.08 -14.02 -12.93
C GLY A 73 -9.34 -14.73 -12.41
N GLN A 74 -9.33 -16.07 -12.29
CA GLN A 74 -10.49 -16.83 -11.81
C GLN A 74 -10.74 -16.54 -10.32
N ARG A 75 -11.97 -16.16 -9.97
CA ARG A 75 -12.40 -16.09 -8.56
C ARG A 75 -12.35 -17.47 -7.92
N LYS A 76 -11.58 -17.58 -6.82
CA LYS A 76 -11.45 -18.78 -5.99
C LYS A 76 -12.27 -18.69 -4.71
N ALA A 77 -12.41 -17.47 -4.15
CA ALA A 77 -13.27 -17.22 -3.01
C ALA A 77 -13.99 -15.88 -3.11
N LEU A 78 -15.17 -15.82 -2.49
CA LEU A 78 -15.85 -14.58 -2.08
C LEU A 78 -15.90 -14.60 -0.56
N ILE A 79 -15.38 -13.55 0.07
CA ILE A 79 -15.14 -13.50 1.50
C ILE A 79 -15.94 -12.34 2.07
N TRP A 80 -17.00 -12.65 2.82
CA TRP A 80 -17.78 -11.68 3.59
C TRP A 80 -17.01 -11.30 4.86
N ILE A 81 -16.94 -10.00 5.15
CA ILE A 81 -16.20 -9.46 6.29
C ILE A 81 -17.17 -9.14 7.42
N ASP A 82 -17.33 -10.08 8.36
CA ASP A 82 -18.29 -9.94 9.44
C ASP A 82 -17.90 -8.78 10.37
N GLY A 83 -18.86 -7.88 10.60
CA GLY A 83 -18.68 -6.68 11.42
C GLY A 83 -18.14 -5.47 10.65
N ALA A 84 -17.85 -5.60 9.36
CA ALA A 84 -17.49 -4.46 8.52
C ALA A 84 -18.72 -3.79 7.92
N HIS A 85 -18.58 -2.49 7.66
CA HIS A 85 -19.45 -1.74 6.78
C HIS A 85 -18.67 -1.35 5.53
N SER A 86 -19.38 -1.14 4.42
CA SER A 86 -18.81 -0.69 3.16
C SER A 86 -19.54 0.57 2.77
N THR A 87 -18.87 1.71 2.98
CA THR A 87 -19.36 3.00 2.49
C THR A 87 -18.78 3.26 1.10
N ASP A 88 -17.45 3.26 0.99
CA ASP A 88 -16.71 3.52 -0.24
C ASP A 88 -15.28 2.94 -0.08
N TRP A 89 -15.14 1.66 -0.41
CA TRP A 89 -13.88 0.93 -0.23
C TRP A 89 -12.94 1.22 -1.39
N GLU A 90 -11.82 1.86 -1.10
CA GLU A 90 -10.93 2.40 -2.12
C GLU A 90 -9.74 1.48 -2.43
N ASP A 91 -9.12 0.89 -1.40
CA ASP A 91 -7.91 0.07 -1.60
C ASP A 91 -7.75 -1.08 -0.58
N ILE A 92 -6.86 -2.02 -0.92
CA ILE A 92 -6.56 -3.22 -0.14
C ILE A 92 -5.06 -3.51 -0.13
N ALA A 93 -4.53 -3.81 1.05
CA ALA A 93 -3.14 -4.17 1.24
C ALA A 93 -2.98 -5.48 2.00
N CYS A 94 -1.88 -6.19 1.71
CA CYS A 94 -1.52 -7.43 2.36
C CYS A 94 -0.20 -7.21 3.11
N GLY A 95 -0.15 -7.55 4.40
CA GLY A 95 1.03 -7.31 5.23
C GLY A 95 1.09 -8.20 6.47
N PRO A 96 2.16 -8.13 7.27
CA PRO A 96 2.19 -8.77 8.58
C PRO A 96 1.09 -8.17 9.48
N CYS A 97 0.43 -9.00 10.27
CA CYS A 97 -0.46 -8.49 11.33
C CYS A 97 0.35 -7.66 12.35
N ALA A 98 -0.28 -6.67 12.99
CA ALA A 98 0.40 -5.85 13.99
C ALA A 98 1.06 -6.71 15.09
N GLY A 99 2.31 -6.40 15.44
CA GLY A 99 3.11 -7.20 16.36
C GLY A 99 3.78 -8.43 15.74
N GLY A 100 3.64 -8.64 14.43
CA GLY A 100 4.36 -9.67 13.66
C GLY A 100 3.76 -11.07 13.71
N SER A 101 2.55 -11.25 14.25
CA SER A 101 1.94 -12.56 14.52
C SER A 101 1.10 -13.12 13.35
N GLY A 102 1.70 -13.25 12.15
CA GLY A 102 1.03 -13.82 10.97
C GLY A 102 0.77 -12.80 9.85
N ASN A 103 -0.06 -13.19 8.88
CA ASN A 103 -0.39 -12.36 7.72
C ASN A 103 -1.83 -11.85 7.81
N CYS A 104 -2.02 -10.60 7.38
CA CYS A 104 -3.28 -9.89 7.46
C CYS A 104 -3.58 -9.20 6.12
N VAL A 105 -4.89 -9.06 5.87
CA VAL A 105 -5.43 -8.22 4.80
C VAL A 105 -6.01 -6.97 5.44
N TYR A 106 -5.67 -5.82 4.88
CA TYR A 106 -6.06 -4.48 5.31
C TYR A 106 -6.95 -3.90 4.22
N ILE A 107 -8.14 -3.48 4.59
CA ILE A 107 -9.18 -2.99 3.67
C ILE A 107 -9.48 -1.54 4.06
N ALA A 108 -9.38 -0.63 3.11
CA ALA A 108 -9.52 0.81 3.33
C ALA A 108 -10.90 1.29 2.86
N ASP A 109 -11.77 1.59 3.82
CA ASP A 109 -13.03 2.32 3.63
C ASP A 109 -12.71 3.81 3.79
N THR A 110 -12.24 4.41 2.70
CA THR A 110 -11.56 5.70 2.70
C THR A 110 -12.00 6.65 1.59
N GLY A 111 -13.06 6.30 0.86
CA GLY A 111 -13.69 7.13 -0.17
C GLY A 111 -14.89 7.91 0.38
N GLY A 112 -15.39 8.85 -0.41
CA GLY A 112 -16.73 9.45 -0.23
C GLY A 112 -16.95 10.30 1.02
N ASN A 113 -15.94 10.43 1.90
CA ASN A 113 -16.06 11.06 3.22
C ASN A 113 -15.93 12.59 3.18
N ALA A 114 -16.66 13.22 2.26
CA ALA A 114 -16.80 14.66 2.09
C ALA A 114 -17.40 15.35 3.35
N GLY A 115 -16.61 15.50 4.42
CA GLY A 115 -16.93 16.40 5.54
C GLY A 115 -17.69 15.81 6.74
N GLY A 116 -17.28 14.67 7.28
CA GLY A 116 -17.65 14.38 8.68
C GLY A 116 -17.42 12.96 9.22
N ASP A 117 -17.49 11.93 8.37
CA ASP A 117 -17.35 10.54 8.82
C ASP A 117 -15.87 10.11 8.85
N ALA A 118 -15.55 9.20 9.77
CA ALA A 118 -14.19 8.74 9.96
C ALA A 118 -13.81 7.70 8.89
N ASN A 119 -12.64 7.88 8.30
CA ASN A 119 -12.01 6.88 7.45
C ASN A 119 -11.68 5.64 8.27
N THR A 120 -11.88 4.45 7.70
CA THR A 120 -11.74 3.20 8.43
C THR A 120 -10.81 2.23 7.71
N ILE A 121 -9.81 1.72 8.44
CA ILE A 121 -9.04 0.55 8.02
C ILE A 121 -9.55 -0.67 8.78
N TYR A 122 -10.15 -1.60 8.06
CA TYR A 122 -10.45 -2.93 8.59
C TYR A 122 -9.25 -3.85 8.41
N ARG A 123 -8.94 -4.65 9.42
CA ARG A 123 -7.94 -5.72 9.32
C ARG A 123 -8.59 -7.07 9.58
N ILE A 124 -8.34 -8.02 8.70
CA ILE A 124 -8.64 -9.44 8.92
C ILE A 124 -7.32 -10.23 8.91
N ARG A 125 -7.29 -11.37 9.61
CA ARG A 125 -6.24 -12.37 9.37
C ARG A 125 -6.46 -13.01 8.01
N GLU A 126 -5.38 -13.31 7.28
CA GLU A 126 -5.50 -14.14 6.08
C GLU A 126 -6.11 -15.51 6.46
N PRO A 127 -7.18 -15.96 5.79
CA PRO A 127 -7.81 -17.23 6.11
C PRO A 127 -6.88 -18.41 5.81
N ASP A 128 -7.02 -19.51 6.56
CA ASP A 128 -6.22 -20.71 6.35
C ASP A 128 -6.49 -21.43 5.02
N TYR A 129 -7.64 -21.15 4.40
CA TYR A 129 -8.05 -21.70 3.11
C TYR A 129 -8.89 -20.69 2.34
N LEU A 130 -8.86 -20.81 1.00
CA LEU A 130 -9.62 -19.96 0.08
C LEU A 130 -10.45 -20.84 -0.85
N ASN A 131 -11.75 -20.99 -0.56
CA ASN A 131 -12.62 -21.82 -1.38
C ASN A 131 -14.08 -21.39 -1.27
N GLY A 132 -14.68 -21.04 -2.39
CA GLY A 132 -16.10 -20.72 -2.48
C GLY A 132 -16.49 -19.48 -1.68
N ASP A 133 -17.71 -19.46 -1.18
CA ASP A 133 -18.22 -18.33 -0.43
C ASP A 133 -18.02 -18.59 1.07
N MET A 134 -17.41 -17.63 1.78
CA MET A 134 -17.01 -17.79 3.17
C MET A 134 -17.15 -16.47 3.96
N HIS A 135 -17.10 -16.59 5.28
CA HIS A 135 -17.18 -15.47 6.22
C HIS A 135 -15.90 -15.39 7.07
N VAL A 136 -15.41 -14.18 7.30
CA VAL A 136 -14.23 -13.89 8.11
C VAL A 136 -14.54 -12.70 8.99
N SER A 137 -14.31 -12.81 10.29
CA SER A 137 -14.50 -11.70 11.21
C SER A 137 -13.32 -10.73 11.19
N ILE A 138 -13.62 -9.44 11.41
CA ILE A 138 -12.60 -8.43 11.67
C ILE A 138 -11.71 -8.84 12.84
N ASP A 139 -10.39 -8.76 12.66
CA ASP A 139 -9.40 -8.86 13.73
C ASP A 139 -9.25 -7.52 14.47
N SER A 140 -9.22 -6.40 13.74
CA SER A 140 -9.21 -5.06 14.33
C SER A 140 -9.68 -3.97 13.36
N THR A 141 -10.18 -2.86 13.91
CA THR A 141 -10.59 -1.67 13.15
C THR A 141 -9.80 -0.44 13.62
N LEU A 142 -9.31 0.37 12.69
CA LEU A 142 -8.69 1.66 12.97
C LEU A 142 -9.50 2.75 12.28
N GLN A 143 -10.04 3.66 13.07
CA GLN A 143 -10.72 4.85 12.56
C GLN A 143 -9.79 6.06 12.66
N PHE A 144 -9.72 6.84 11.60
CA PHE A 144 -8.90 8.04 11.56
C PHE A 144 -9.62 9.17 10.82
N SER A 145 -9.25 10.41 11.16
CA SER A 145 -9.77 11.61 10.52
C SER A 145 -8.60 12.44 10.01
N TRP A 146 -8.77 13.08 8.86
CA TRP A 146 -7.82 14.04 8.33
C TRP A 146 -8.51 15.07 7.43
N ASP A 147 -7.76 16.03 6.93
CA ASP A 147 -8.28 17.14 6.14
C ASP A 147 -8.36 16.85 4.63
N GLN A 148 -8.13 15.60 4.20
CA GLN A 148 -8.27 15.18 2.81
C GLN A 148 -9.61 14.49 2.57
N HIS A 149 -10.10 14.65 1.35
CA HIS A 149 -11.42 14.18 0.93
C HIS A 149 -11.46 12.66 0.76
N ASP A 150 -10.55 12.12 -0.07
CA ASP A 150 -10.47 10.70 -0.40
C ASP A 150 -9.04 10.18 -0.17
N CYS A 151 -8.92 8.92 0.25
CA CYS A 151 -7.69 8.15 0.20
C CYS A 151 -7.85 6.98 -0.75
N GLU A 152 -6.97 6.91 -1.74
CA GLU A 152 -7.01 5.96 -2.86
C GLU A 152 -5.93 4.88 -2.72
N THR A 153 -5.20 4.90 -1.61
CA THR A 153 -4.05 4.01 -1.42
C THR A 153 -3.82 3.72 0.05
N VAL A 154 -3.74 2.43 0.37
CA VAL A 154 -3.24 1.92 1.65
C VAL A 154 -2.00 1.06 1.39
N MET A 155 -0.97 1.26 2.21
CA MET A 155 0.27 0.48 2.15
C MET A 155 0.61 -0.07 3.52
N VAL A 156 1.18 -1.27 3.55
CA VAL A 156 1.64 -1.91 4.78
C VAL A 156 3.11 -2.31 4.64
N ASP A 157 3.95 -1.84 5.56
CA ASP A 157 5.38 -2.14 5.54
C ASP A 157 5.70 -3.52 6.17
N PRO A 158 6.96 -4.00 6.08
CA PRO A 158 7.37 -5.27 6.67
C PRO A 158 7.28 -5.37 8.20
N ASN A 159 7.06 -4.26 8.91
CA ASN A 159 6.82 -4.23 10.36
C ASN A 159 5.32 -4.22 10.71
N GLY A 160 4.44 -4.15 9.70
CA GLY A 160 2.99 -4.02 9.88
C GLY A 160 2.53 -2.58 10.10
N GLU A 161 3.35 -1.59 9.78
CA GLU A 161 2.95 -0.17 9.80
C GLU A 161 2.05 0.14 8.62
N VAL A 162 0.97 0.88 8.88
CA VAL A 162 -0.02 1.24 7.87
C VAL A 162 0.19 2.68 7.45
N TYR A 163 0.21 2.92 6.15
CA TYR A 163 0.31 4.25 5.55
C TYR A 163 -0.83 4.45 4.56
N VAL A 164 -1.26 5.69 4.41
CA VAL A 164 -2.29 6.06 3.43
C VAL A 164 -1.85 7.26 2.59
N VAL A 165 -2.32 7.32 1.34
CA VAL A 165 -2.07 8.42 0.41
C VAL A 165 -3.41 8.97 -0.08
N SER A 166 -3.59 10.29 0.00
CA SER A 166 -4.81 10.92 -0.51
C SER A 166 -4.83 11.01 -2.02
N LYS A 167 -6.04 11.07 -2.57
CA LYS A 167 -6.27 11.43 -3.97
C LYS A 167 -5.69 12.82 -4.27
N VAL A 168 -5.16 13.00 -5.47
CA VAL A 168 -4.88 14.33 -6.04
C VAL A 168 -6.14 14.79 -6.76
N SER A 169 -6.66 15.95 -6.41
CA SER A 169 -7.78 16.59 -7.12
C SER A 169 -7.52 18.08 -7.27
N ALA A 170 -8.26 18.75 -8.16
CA ALA A 170 -8.02 20.16 -8.47
C ALA A 170 -8.09 21.03 -7.20
N GLY A 171 -6.93 21.56 -6.77
CA GLY A 171 -6.80 22.37 -5.56
C GLY A 171 -6.47 21.59 -4.28
N HIS A 172 -6.26 20.27 -4.35
CA HIS A 172 -5.88 19.39 -3.24
C HIS A 172 -4.57 18.66 -3.53
N HIS A 173 -3.62 18.76 -2.60
CA HIS A 173 -2.31 18.11 -2.69
C HIS A 173 -2.42 16.67 -2.16
N ALA A 174 -1.71 15.72 -2.78
CA ALA A 174 -1.61 14.39 -2.19
C ALA A 174 -0.85 14.48 -0.87
N LYS A 175 -1.42 13.90 0.18
CA LYS A 175 -0.79 13.73 1.49
C LYS A 175 -0.45 12.28 1.70
N PHE A 176 0.79 12.03 2.10
CA PHE A 176 1.26 10.73 2.53
C PHE A 176 1.38 10.74 4.05
N VAL A 177 0.67 9.84 4.71
CA VAL A 177 0.64 9.79 6.17
C VAL A 177 0.84 8.39 6.71
N HIS A 178 1.39 8.32 7.92
CA HIS A 178 1.52 7.10 8.71
C HIS A 178 0.39 7.05 9.74
N LEU A 179 -0.30 5.91 9.81
CA LEU A 179 -1.35 5.67 10.79
C LEU A 179 -0.77 5.06 12.08
N PRO A 180 -1.35 5.35 13.26
CA PRO A 180 -0.89 4.76 14.50
C PRO A 180 -0.96 3.23 14.50
N LYS A 181 0.06 2.56 15.06
CA LYS A 181 0.09 1.10 15.23
C LYS A 181 -1.08 0.52 16.02
N LYS A 182 -1.66 1.33 16.90
CA LYS A 182 -2.71 0.90 17.81
C LYS A 182 -4.07 1.13 17.17
N PHE A 183 -4.73 0.04 16.82
CA PHE A 183 -6.13 -0.03 16.42
C PHE A 183 -6.99 0.13 17.69
N GLU A 184 -7.01 1.34 18.24
CA GLU A 184 -7.89 1.73 19.37
C GLU A 184 -9.13 2.45 18.80
N THR A 185 -10.27 2.34 19.48
CA THR A 185 -11.58 2.91 19.05
C THR A 185 -11.65 4.45 19.13
N VAL A 186 -10.51 5.13 19.27
CA VAL A 186 -10.42 6.59 19.32
C VAL A 186 -10.01 7.07 17.93
N LEU A 187 -10.64 8.13 17.42
CA LEU A 187 -10.27 8.76 16.15
C LEU A 187 -8.77 9.10 16.15
N ALA A 188 -8.01 8.33 15.39
CA ALA A 188 -6.58 8.53 15.22
C ALA A 188 -6.32 9.79 14.39
N GLN A 189 -5.27 10.52 14.77
CA GLN A 189 -4.71 11.58 13.94
C GLN A 189 -3.51 11.01 13.18
N PRO A 190 -3.53 11.00 11.84
CA PRO A 190 -2.39 10.55 11.05
C PRO A 190 -1.18 11.46 11.23
N ILE A 191 0.02 10.90 11.11
CA ILE A 191 1.27 11.67 11.10
C ILE A 191 1.61 11.99 9.65
N LEU A 192 1.79 13.27 9.31
CA LEU A 192 2.19 13.70 7.97
C LEU A 192 3.65 13.33 7.68
N TYR A 193 3.86 12.57 6.61
CA TYR A 193 5.18 12.17 6.13
C TYR A 193 5.61 12.93 4.86
N GLY A 194 4.66 13.41 4.06
CA GLY A 194 4.96 14.25 2.89
C GLY A 194 3.71 14.78 2.20
N GLU A 195 3.89 15.84 1.39
CA GLU A 195 2.86 16.44 0.55
C GLU A 195 3.38 16.61 -0.88
N CYS A 196 2.51 16.50 -1.88
CA CYS A 196 2.82 16.69 -3.29
C CYS A 196 1.84 17.68 -3.93
N GLU A 197 2.36 18.82 -4.40
CA GLU A 197 1.57 19.83 -5.14
C GLU A 197 1.50 19.43 -6.63
N ASP A 198 0.30 19.47 -7.21
CA ASP A 198 0.11 19.19 -8.63
C ASP A 198 0.40 20.43 -9.48
N SER A 199 1.31 20.29 -10.45
CA SER A 199 1.07 20.93 -11.74
C SER A 199 1.66 20.06 -12.85
N SER A 200 0.83 19.16 -13.38
CA SER A 200 1.04 18.32 -14.57
C SER A 200 1.97 17.11 -14.38
N ILE A 201 1.38 15.94 -14.64
CA ILE A 201 1.96 14.59 -14.61
C ILE A 201 3.34 14.53 -15.28
N GLN A 202 4.41 14.64 -14.48
CA GLN A 202 5.78 14.20 -14.76
C GLN A 202 6.36 13.77 -13.39
N ALA A 203 6.40 12.46 -13.12
CA ALA A 203 6.82 11.92 -11.83
C ALA A 203 8.31 12.19 -11.56
N ASN A 204 8.60 13.20 -10.73
CA ASN A 204 9.90 13.41 -10.10
C ASN A 204 9.66 13.97 -8.70
N TYR A 205 9.53 13.11 -7.68
CA TYR A 205 9.26 13.57 -6.31
C TYR A 205 10.22 13.01 -5.27
N ASN A 206 10.69 13.89 -4.38
CA ASN A 206 11.52 13.58 -3.22
C ASN A 206 10.64 13.45 -1.97
N ILE A 207 10.27 12.21 -1.62
CA ILE A 207 9.62 11.92 -0.33
C ILE A 207 10.70 11.90 0.75
N THR A 208 10.65 12.83 1.71
CA THR A 208 11.59 12.86 2.84
C THR A 208 10.96 12.14 4.03
N LEU A 209 11.32 10.87 4.25
CA LEU A 209 10.86 10.11 5.41
C LEU A 209 11.67 10.51 6.67
N PRO A 210 11.01 10.80 7.81
CA PRO A 210 11.75 11.01 9.06
C PRO A 210 12.31 9.68 9.60
N GLY A 211 13.63 9.58 9.76
CA GLY A 211 14.30 8.50 10.50
C GLY A 211 15.30 7.64 9.72
N THR A 212 15.47 7.84 8.42
CA THR A 212 16.60 7.26 7.68
C THR A 212 17.78 8.22 7.69
N ALA A 213 18.99 7.69 7.87
CA ALA A 213 20.22 8.49 7.84
C ALA A 213 20.25 9.34 6.57
N VAL A 214 20.57 10.63 6.73
CA VAL A 214 20.75 11.58 5.63
C VAL A 214 21.78 11.00 4.66
N LEU A 215 21.31 10.46 3.54
CA LEU A 215 22.16 10.34 2.37
C LEU A 215 22.42 11.78 1.92
N PRO A 216 23.69 12.21 1.81
CA PRO A 216 23.98 13.56 1.33
C PRO A 216 23.33 13.75 -0.04
N PRO A 217 22.86 14.96 -0.37
CA PRO A 217 22.18 15.22 -1.63
C PRO A 217 23.15 14.93 -2.78
N LYS A 218 23.03 13.75 -3.38
CA LYS A 218 23.47 13.60 -4.76
C LYS A 218 22.44 14.34 -5.59
N GLN A 219 22.89 15.32 -6.36
CA GLN A 219 22.15 15.74 -7.54
C GLN A 219 21.80 14.46 -8.30
N ILE A 220 20.53 14.09 -8.27
CA ILE A 220 19.99 13.10 -9.19
C ILE A 220 19.81 13.90 -10.46
N ASP A 221 20.62 13.61 -11.46
CA ASP A 221 20.46 14.18 -12.79
C ASP A 221 19.02 13.98 -13.25
N LYS A 222 18.43 15.03 -13.84
CA LYS A 222 17.09 15.00 -14.42
C LYS A 222 17.01 13.84 -15.42
N TYR A 223 16.35 12.76 -15.08
CA TYR A 223 15.91 11.77 -16.05
C TYR A 223 14.52 12.20 -16.55
N PRO A 224 14.35 12.49 -17.85
CA PRO A 224 13.02 12.74 -18.39
C PRO A 224 12.18 11.46 -18.31
N CYS A 225 10.93 11.59 -17.86
CA CYS A 225 9.90 10.58 -18.07
C CYS A 225 9.53 10.59 -19.55
N GLU A 226 10.30 9.89 -20.39
CA GLU A 226 9.85 9.54 -21.73
C GLU A 226 8.84 8.39 -21.62
N SER A 227 7.73 8.55 -22.33
CA SER A 227 6.59 7.64 -22.42
C SER A 227 7.00 6.17 -22.51
N CYS A 228 6.51 5.36 -21.58
CA CYS A 228 6.42 3.91 -21.78
C CYS A 228 5.31 3.64 -22.81
N GLU A 229 5.68 3.57 -24.09
CA GLU A 229 4.96 2.79 -25.10
C GLU A 229 5.28 1.29 -24.95
#